data_AF-X1FN36-F1
#
_entry.id   AF-X1FN36-F1
#
_cell.length_a   1.000
_cell.length_b   1.000
_cell.length_c   1.000
_cell.angle_alpha   90.00
_cell.angle_beta   90.00
_cell.angle_gamma   90.00
#
_symmetry.space_group_name_H-M   'P 1'
#
loop_
_entity.id
_entity.type
_entity.pdbx_description
1 polymer ?
#
loop_
_entity_poly.entity_id
_entity_poly.type
_entity_poly.pdbx_seq_one_letter_code
_entity_poly.pdbx_strand_id
1 'polypeptide(L)'
;MRAFASFENLGGKMNKVESAVSFFNERFNCCQSVLLAYCEEFGLDRQVASKISTGFGGGMGRMAGVCGVVTGAFMVLGLKY
;
A
#
# COMPACT_ATOMS: atom_id res chain seq x y z
N MET A 1 -9.66 17.87 -3.78
CA MET A 1 -10.34 16.56 -3.70
C MET A 1 -10.49 15.96 -5.09
N ARG A 2 -9.38 15.66 -5.78
CA ARG A 2 -9.39 15.09 -7.15
C ARG A 2 -8.23 14.12 -7.27
N ALA A 3 -8.56 12.85 -7.55
CA ALA A 3 -7.76 11.80 -8.21
C ALA A 3 -8.20 10.36 -7.81
N PHE A 4 -9.41 10.15 -7.26
CA PHE A 4 -9.80 8.82 -6.76
C PHE A 4 -10.44 7.88 -7.81
N ALA A 5 -10.44 8.22 -9.11
CA ALA A 5 -11.23 7.49 -10.12
C ALA A 5 -10.56 7.30 -11.50
N SER A 6 -9.23 7.42 -11.64
CA SER A 6 -8.61 7.43 -12.99
C SER A 6 -8.01 6.10 -13.49
N PHE A 7 -8.17 4.97 -12.81
CA PHE A 7 -7.59 3.70 -13.28
C PHE A 7 -8.52 2.49 -13.36
N GLU A 8 -9.84 2.64 -13.20
CA GLU A 8 -10.79 1.53 -13.37
C GLU A 8 -11.16 1.24 -14.85
N ASN A 9 -10.46 1.81 -15.83
CA ASN A 9 -10.89 1.77 -17.24
C ASN A 9 -9.79 1.41 -18.27
N LEU A 10 -9.04 0.34 -18.03
CA LEU A 10 -8.29 -0.38 -19.08
C LEU A 10 -8.40 -1.88 -18.78
N GLY A 11 -8.89 -2.66 -19.75
CA GLY A 11 -9.27 -4.08 -19.63
C GLY A 11 -8.13 -5.09 -19.38
N GLY A 12 -7.13 -4.72 -18.57
CA GLY A 12 -6.15 -5.62 -17.98
C GLY A 12 -6.04 -5.31 -16.49
N LYS A 13 -6.32 -6.27 -15.62
CA LYS A 13 -6.17 -6.11 -14.17
C LYS A 13 -4.69 -5.80 -13.87
N MET A 14 -4.41 -4.59 -13.39
CA MET A 14 -3.06 -4.19 -12.96
C MET A 14 -2.53 -5.22 -11.95
N ASN A 15 -1.30 -5.68 -12.14
CA ASN A 15 -0.72 -6.66 -11.22
C ASN A 15 -0.34 -5.98 -9.88
N LYS A 16 -0.06 -6.77 -8.84
CA LYS A 16 0.21 -6.23 -7.50
C LYS A 16 1.49 -5.39 -7.44
N VAL A 17 2.48 -5.70 -8.28
CA VAL A 17 3.73 -4.94 -8.37
C VAL A 17 3.46 -3.56 -8.97
N GLU A 18 2.77 -3.51 -10.11
CA GLU A 18 2.36 -2.27 -10.77
C GLU A 18 1.50 -1.40 -9.84
N SER A 19 0.57 -2.02 -9.11
CA SER A 19 -0.27 -1.34 -8.13
C SER A 19 0.56 -0.68 -7.04
N ALA A 20 1.48 -1.42 -6.41
CA ALA A 20 2.35 -0.90 -5.36
C ALA A 20 3.27 0.23 -5.87
N VAL A 21 3.81 0.08 -7.09
CA VAL A 21 4.61 1.12 -7.74
C VAL A 21 3.77 2.38 -8.01
N SER A 22 2.54 2.23 -8.50
CA SER A 22 1.62 3.35 -8.71
C SER A 22 1.38 4.12 -7.41
N PHE A 23 1.05 3.41 -6.32
CA PHE A 23 0.86 4.04 -5.00
C PHE A 23 2.12 4.79 -4.53
N PHE A 24 3.30 4.22 -4.72
CA PHE A 24 4.53 4.89 -4.35
C PHE A 24 4.73 6.20 -5.14
N ASN A 25 4.44 6.18 -6.45
CA ASN A 25 4.48 7.36 -7.31
C ASN A 25 3.42 8.41 -6.93
N GLU A 26 2.28 7.97 -6.39
CA GLU A 26 1.23 8.83 -5.81
C GLU A 26 1.56 9.43 -4.44
N ARG A 27 2.83 9.33 -3.98
CA ARG A 27 3.34 9.86 -2.71
C ARG A 27 2.97 9.08 -1.45
N PHE A 28 2.44 7.87 -1.59
CA PHE A 28 2.39 6.94 -0.47
C PHE A 28 3.81 6.44 -0.15
N ASN A 29 4.07 6.20 1.13
CA ASN A 29 5.36 5.66 1.54
C ASN A 29 5.48 4.16 1.21
N CYS A 30 6.69 3.61 1.32
CA CYS A 30 6.97 2.23 0.95
C CYS A 30 6.13 1.16 1.66
N CYS A 31 5.72 1.37 2.92
CA CYS A 31 4.83 0.45 3.63
C CYS A 31 3.38 0.62 3.16
N GLN A 32 2.92 1.86 3.01
CA GLN A 32 1.58 2.19 2.49
C GLN A 32 1.38 1.59 1.10
N SER A 33 2.35 1.75 0.20
CA SER A 33 2.28 1.23 -1.17
C SER A 33 2.02 -0.28 -1.23
N VAL A 34 2.66 -1.06 -0.36
CA VAL A 34 2.45 -2.51 -0.30
C VAL A 34 1.08 -2.83 0.26
N LEU A 35 0.70 -2.26 1.41
CA LEU A 35 -0.58 -2.59 2.03
C LEU A 35 -1.77 -2.16 1.16
N LEU A 36 -1.70 -0.99 0.53
CA LEU A 36 -2.75 -0.47 -0.35
C LEU A 36 -2.95 -1.35 -1.59
N ALA A 37 -1.90 -1.98 -2.12
CA ALA A 37 -2.02 -2.92 -3.25
C ALA A 37 -2.82 -4.19 -2.92
N TYR A 38 -2.99 -4.52 -1.63
CA TYR A 38 -3.70 -5.73 -1.19
C TYR A 38 -4.95 -5.44 -0.34
N CYS A 39 -5.13 -4.22 0.19
CA CYS A 39 -6.17 -3.93 1.18
C CYS A 39 -7.60 -4.32 0.72
N GLU A 40 -7.96 -3.98 -0.52
CA GLU A 40 -9.29 -4.27 -1.08
C GLU A 40 -9.56 -5.79 -1.22
N GLU A 41 -8.53 -6.59 -1.49
CA GLU A 41 -8.65 -8.06 -1.63
C GLU A 41 -9.00 -8.74 -0.30
N PHE A 42 -8.55 -8.14 0.81
CA PHE A 42 -8.79 -8.66 2.17
C PHE A 42 -9.86 -7.86 2.92
N GLY A 43 -10.65 -7.04 2.23
CA GLY A 43 -11.73 -6.26 2.84
C GLY A 43 -11.26 -5.17 3.82
N LEU A 44 -9.98 -4.80 3.78
CA LEU A 44 -9.45 -3.72 4.59
C LEU A 44 -9.72 -2.37 3.90
N ASP A 45 -10.43 -1.48 4.60
CA ASP A 45 -10.69 -0.13 4.10
C ASP A 45 -9.38 0.61 3.76
N ARG A 46 -9.35 1.26 2.60
CA ARG A 46 -8.17 1.92 2.05
C ARG A 46 -7.68 3.09 2.93
N GLN A 47 -8.60 3.82 3.58
CA GLN A 47 -8.22 4.91 4.50
C GLN A 47 -7.61 4.35 5.77
N VAL A 48 -8.18 3.28 6.32
CA VAL A 48 -7.62 2.55 7.47
C VAL A 48 -6.24 2.00 7.12
N ALA A 49 -6.11 1.28 6.00
CA ALA A 49 -4.84 0.76 5.50
C ALA A 49 -3.77 1.84 5.39
N SER A 50 -4.08 2.98 4.77
CA SER A 50 -3.17 4.11 4.65
C SER A 50 -2.73 4.65 6.03
N LYS A 51 -3.67 4.88 6.94
CA LYS A 51 -3.39 5.43 8.28
C LYS A 51 -2.51 4.50 9.10
N ILE A 52 -2.85 3.21 9.18
CA ILE A 52 -2.10 2.25 10.00
C ILE A 52 -0.70 2.02 9.45
N SER A 53 -0.51 2.08 8.13
CA SER A 53 0.81 1.85 7.51
C SER A 53 1.70 3.10 7.46
N THR A 54 1.16 4.30 7.74
CA THR A 54 1.87 5.58 7.61
C THR A 54 3.16 5.62 8.44
N GLY A 55 3.12 5.13 9.68
CA GLY A 55 4.27 5.18 10.60
C GLY A 55 5.45 4.31 10.19
N PHE A 56 5.29 3.38 9.25
CA PHE A 56 6.33 2.40 8.92
C PHE A 56 7.20 2.79 7.72
N GLY A 57 6.86 3.87 7.01
CA GLY A 57 7.63 4.38 5.89
C GLY A 57 9.06 4.77 6.26
N GLY A 58 10.01 4.49 5.36
CA GLY A 58 11.42 4.83 5.59
C GLY A 58 12.06 4.08 6.75
N GLY A 59 11.48 2.94 7.15
CA GLY A 59 12.09 2.02 8.10
C GLY A 59 11.45 1.96 9.48
N MET A 60 10.18 2.36 9.66
CA MET A 60 9.60 2.87 10.93
C MET A 60 9.89 4.36 11.12
N GLY A 61 9.22 5.20 10.36
CA GLY A 61 9.16 6.63 10.60
C GLY A 61 10.43 7.37 10.23
N ARG A 62 11.09 6.96 9.14
CA ARG A 62 12.35 7.56 8.65
C ARG A 62 13.57 7.40 9.58
N MET A 63 13.54 6.41 10.47
CA MET A 63 14.67 6.09 11.34
C MET A 63 15.73 5.22 10.66
N ALA A 64 15.55 4.86 9.37
CA ALA A 64 16.43 3.96 8.62
C ALA A 64 16.63 2.58 9.30
N GLY A 65 15.62 2.13 10.05
CA GLY A 65 15.57 0.83 10.70
C GLY A 65 14.97 -0.26 9.82
N VAL A 66 13.95 -0.94 10.34
CA VAL A 66 13.33 -2.12 9.70
C VAL A 66 12.58 -1.73 8.42
N CYS A 67 12.92 -2.37 7.30
CA CYS A 67 12.35 -2.08 5.98
C CYS A 67 10.80 -1.99 5.97
N GLY A 68 10.27 -0.82 5.58
CA GLY A 68 8.83 -0.59 5.52
C GLY A 68 8.08 -1.45 4.51
N VAL A 69 8.71 -1.83 3.38
CA VAL A 69 8.12 -2.75 2.40
C VAL A 69 7.85 -4.12 3.03
N VAL A 70 8.81 -4.63 3.81
CA VAL A 70 8.71 -5.92 4.50
C VAL A 70 7.66 -5.86 5.61
N THR A 71 7.62 -4.77 6.38
CA THR A 71 6.56 -4.53 7.37
C THR A 71 5.18 -4.54 6.73
N GLY A 72 5.01 -3.87 5.58
CA GLY A 72 3.75 -3.90 4.82
C GLY A 72 3.39 -5.31 4.32
N ALA A 73 4.37 -6.10 3.88
CA ALA A 73 4.14 -7.48 3.48
C ALA A 73 3.67 -8.35 4.65
N PHE A 74 4.23 -8.19 5.85
CA PHE A 74 3.74 -8.88 7.05
C PHE A 74 2.31 -8.48 7.43
N MET A 75 1.94 -7.21 7.27
CA MET A 75 0.54 -6.79 7.44
C MET A 75 -0.39 -7.53 6.48
N VAL A 76 -0.01 -7.66 5.21
CA VAL A 76 -0.79 -8.42 4.22
C VAL A 76 -0.89 -9.90 4.59
N LEU A 77 0.20 -10.51 5.05
CA LEU A 77 0.17 -11.90 5.52
C LEU A 77 -0.78 -12.09 6.71
N GLY A 78 -0.79 -11.15 7.66
CA GLY A 78 -1.72 -11.18 8.80
C GLY A 78 -3.18 -10.88 8.45
N LEU A 79 -3.47 -10.35 7.27
CA LEU A 79 -4.84 -10.26 6.75
C LEU A 79 -5.28 -11.56 6.06
N LYS A 80 -4.32 -12.36 5.58
CA LYS A 80 -4.60 -13.59 4.80
C LYS A 80 -4.79 -14.82 5.68
N TYR A 81 -4.07 -14.92 6.80
CA TYR A 81 -4.01 -16.09 7.68
C TYR A 81 -4.37 -15.72 9.11
#